data_AF-A0A955QKC4-F1
#
_entry.id   AF-A0A955QKC4-F1
#
_cell.length_a   1.000
_cell.length_b   1.000
_cell.length_c   1.000
_cell.angle_alpha   90.00
_cell.angle_beta   90.00
_cell.angle_gamma   90.00
#
_symmetry.space_group_name_H-M   'P 1'
#
loop_
_entity.id
_entity.type
_entity.pdbx_description
1 polymer ?
#
loop_
_entity_poly.entity_id
_entity_poly.type
_entity_poly.pdbx_seq_one_letter_code
_entity_poly.pdbx_strand_id
1 'polypeptide(L)'
;MSLHLTALTIKDQFRFHQAIGSTLIGGNTPLAAWSFPAHYIWKDLFSYSWTEVDGWICLFAQYADGIFMPLPPLGPRSGTGSSTVSSLQPIFRYVMEWMDTHNQGRPVTRIENIPAELKEAIQTWGYRLTQKDSDYLYDTSDL
;
A
#
# COMPACT_ATOMS: atom_id res chain seq x y z
N MET A 1 19.96 -2.05 -3.83
CA MET A 1 19.46 -2.02 -2.44
C MET A 1 18.76 -3.34 -2.17
N SER A 2 19.01 -3.99 -1.02
CA SER A 2 18.37 -5.29 -0.70
C SER A 2 17.29 -5.07 0.35
N LEU A 3 16.03 -5.32 -0.01
CA LEU A 3 14.92 -5.40 0.94
C LEU A 3 14.79 -6.85 1.41
N HIS A 4 14.73 -7.05 2.72
CA HIS A 4 14.36 -8.34 3.28
C HIS A 4 12.84 -8.41 3.40
N LEU A 5 12.24 -9.37 2.70
CA LEU A 5 10.79 -9.58 2.70
C LEU A 5 10.42 -10.69 3.67
N THR A 6 9.39 -10.45 4.48
CA THR A 6 8.77 -11.43 5.36
C THR A 6 7.47 -11.91 4.73
N ALA A 7 7.26 -13.22 4.62
CA ALA A 7 6.01 -13.77 4.10
C ALA A 7 4.80 -13.33 4.97
N LEU A 8 3.69 -12.95 4.33
CA LEU A 8 2.47 -12.56 5.04
C LEU A 8 1.79 -13.79 5.65
N THR A 9 1.54 -13.75 6.96
CA THR A 9 0.87 -14.84 7.69
C THR A 9 -0.33 -14.33 8.48
N ILE A 10 -1.18 -15.24 8.95
CA ILE A 10 -2.31 -14.87 9.82
C ILE A 10 -1.86 -14.21 11.13
N LYS A 11 -0.63 -14.49 11.59
CA LYS A 11 -0.07 -13.87 12.81
C LYS A 11 0.16 -12.37 12.63
N ASP A 12 0.26 -11.90 11.40
CA ASP A 12 0.47 -10.48 11.07
C ASP A 12 -0.84 -9.67 11.09
N GLN A 13 -1.99 -10.32 11.18
CA GLN A 13 -3.32 -9.68 11.10
C GLN A 13 -3.45 -8.49 12.06
N PHE A 14 -3.08 -8.67 13.32
CA PHE A 14 -3.17 -7.60 14.33
C PHE A 14 -2.30 -6.40 13.96
N ARG A 15 -1.05 -6.66 13.53
CA ARG A 15 -0.11 -5.60 13.12
C ARG A 15 -0.64 -4.83 11.92
N PHE A 16 -1.16 -5.51 10.91
CA PHE A 16 -1.73 -4.87 9.73
C PHE A 16 -2.99 -4.08 10.04
N HIS A 17 -3.90 -4.61 10.88
CA HIS A 17 -5.06 -3.86 11.34
C HIS A 17 -4.66 -2.57 12.07
N GLN A 18 -3.64 -2.64 12.94
CA GLN A 18 -3.13 -1.46 13.64
C GLN A 18 -2.48 -0.46 12.66
N ALA A 19 -1.71 -0.93 11.68
CA ALA A 19 -1.09 -0.07 10.69
C ALA A 19 -2.12 0.61 9.78
N ILE A 20 -3.10 -0.14 9.28
CA ILE A 20 -4.23 0.39 8.50
C ILE A 20 -4.98 1.44 9.32
N GLY A 21 -5.39 1.10 10.56
CA GLY A 21 -6.14 2.02 11.42
C GLY A 21 -5.36 3.25 11.88
N SER A 22 -4.02 3.21 11.84
CA SER A 22 -3.17 4.36 12.16
C SER A 22 -2.74 5.18 10.93
N THR A 23 -2.97 4.66 9.72
CA THR A 23 -2.66 5.34 8.47
C THR A 23 -3.74 6.36 8.16
N LEU A 24 -3.44 7.65 8.38
CA LEU A 24 -4.36 8.77 8.12
C LEU A 24 -4.18 9.41 6.75
N ILE A 25 -3.69 8.61 5.80
CA ILE A 25 -3.54 9.04 4.43
C ILE A 25 -4.96 9.15 3.85
N GLY A 26 -5.52 10.36 3.85
CA GLY A 26 -6.80 10.65 3.20
C GLY A 26 -8.06 10.47 4.04
N GLY A 27 -7.94 10.20 5.34
CA GLY A 27 -9.08 10.07 6.25
C GLY A 27 -9.51 8.61 6.52
N ASN A 28 -10.75 8.41 6.99
CA ASN A 28 -11.31 7.07 7.16
C ASN A 28 -11.55 6.50 5.76
N THR A 29 -10.72 5.55 5.32
CA THR A 29 -10.88 4.87 4.03
C THR A 29 -11.54 3.52 4.28
N PRO A 30 -12.89 3.41 4.28
CA PRO A 30 -13.61 2.15 4.57
C PRO A 30 -13.60 1.16 3.40
N LEU A 31 -12.65 1.30 2.47
CA LEU A 31 -12.61 0.52 1.25
C LEU A 31 -12.20 -0.92 1.54
N ALA A 32 -12.75 -1.87 0.80
CA ALA A 32 -12.55 -3.30 1.04
C ALA A 32 -11.07 -3.68 0.94
N ALA A 33 -10.35 -3.05 0.01
CA ALA A 33 -8.92 -3.23 -0.17
C ALA A 33 -8.09 -2.82 1.05
N TRP A 34 -8.58 -1.90 1.89
CA TRP A 34 -7.93 -1.46 3.12
C TRP A 34 -8.26 -2.38 4.31
N SER A 35 -8.35 -3.69 4.05
CA SER A 35 -8.58 -4.71 5.06
C SER A 35 -7.54 -5.82 4.91
N PHE A 36 -7.10 -6.40 6.03
CA PHE A 36 -6.18 -7.54 5.98
C PHE A 36 -6.77 -8.75 5.22
N PRO A 37 -8.06 -9.13 5.39
CA PRO A 37 -8.64 -10.25 4.66
C PRO A 37 -8.59 -10.10 3.14
N ALA A 38 -8.72 -8.87 2.61
CA ALA A 38 -8.65 -8.61 1.17
C ALA A 38 -7.31 -9.00 0.53
N HIS A 39 -6.24 -9.12 1.32
CA HIS A 39 -4.94 -9.58 0.86
C HIS A 39 -4.68 -11.03 1.27
N TYR A 40 -5.06 -11.42 2.48
CA TYR A 40 -4.75 -12.74 2.99
C TYR A 40 -5.54 -13.87 2.31
N ILE A 41 -6.79 -13.63 1.89
CA ILE A 41 -7.61 -14.68 1.27
C ILE A 41 -7.06 -15.14 -0.09
N TRP A 42 -6.32 -14.28 -0.78
CA TRP A 42 -5.73 -14.57 -2.09
C TRP A 42 -4.30 -15.14 -2.01
N LYS A 43 -3.83 -15.55 -0.82
CA LYS A 43 -2.47 -16.06 -0.59
C LYS A 43 -2.11 -17.33 -1.38
N ASP A 44 -3.12 -18.07 -1.85
CA ASP A 44 -2.91 -19.28 -2.66
C ASP A 44 -2.76 -18.94 -4.16
N LEU A 45 -3.08 -17.70 -4.56
CA LEU A 45 -2.88 -17.17 -5.91
C LEU A 45 -1.66 -16.23 -5.98
N PHE A 46 -1.52 -15.34 -5.01
CA PHE A 46 -0.42 -14.37 -4.92
C PHE A 46 0.52 -14.75 -3.77
N SER A 47 1.82 -14.59 -4.00
CA SER A 47 2.80 -14.62 -2.92
C SER A 47 2.84 -13.25 -2.24
N TYR A 48 2.20 -13.13 -1.08
CA TYR A 48 2.22 -11.90 -0.29
C TYR A 48 3.43 -11.87 0.65
N SER A 49 4.10 -10.72 0.68
CA SER A 49 5.20 -10.47 1.60
C SER A 49 5.21 -9.00 2.02
N TRP A 50 5.87 -8.69 3.12
CA TRP A 50 5.93 -7.34 3.65
C TRP A 50 7.31 -7.04 4.25
N THR A 51 7.61 -5.76 4.37
CA THR A 51 8.80 -5.27 5.08
C THR A 51 8.48 -3.93 5.73
N GLU A 52 9.39 -3.43 6.57
CA GLU A 52 9.29 -2.09 7.15
C GLU A 52 10.41 -1.21 6.60
N VAL A 53 10.05 -0.03 6.11
CA VAL A 53 10.97 1.00 5.60
C VAL A 53 10.72 2.28 6.39
N ASP A 54 11.68 2.69 7.22
CA ASP A 54 11.59 3.87 8.08
C ASP A 54 10.27 3.95 8.88
N GLY A 55 9.81 2.82 9.44
CA GLY A 55 8.57 2.73 10.21
C GLY A 55 7.29 2.56 9.38
N TRP A 56 7.39 2.55 8.05
CA TRP A 56 6.28 2.27 7.14
C TRP A 56 6.27 0.80 6.71
N ILE A 57 5.18 0.11 6.99
CA ILE A 57 4.90 -1.24 6.51
C ILE A 57 4.56 -1.17 5.02
N CYS A 58 5.39 -1.80 4.20
CA CYS A 58 5.18 -1.93 2.76
C CYS A 58 4.71 -3.36 2.47
N LEU A 59 3.48 -3.50 1.99
CA LEU A 59 2.91 -4.78 1.56
C LEU A 59 3.18 -4.97 0.07
N PHE A 60 3.59 -6.18 -0.30
CA PHE A 60 3.86 -6.59 -1.67
C PHE A 60 3.04 -7.83 -2.02
N ALA A 61 2.54 -7.85 -3.25
CA ALA A 61 1.93 -9.00 -3.89
C ALA A 61 2.77 -9.37 -5.10
N GLN A 62 3.18 -10.62 -5.18
CA GLN A 62 3.88 -11.18 -6.34
C GLN A 62 2.97 -12.17 -7.06
N TYR A 63 2.86 -11.99 -8.38
CA TYR A 63 2.15 -12.92 -9.26
C TYR A 63 2.86 -13.00 -10.60
N ALA A 64 2.95 -14.22 -11.13
CA ALA A 64 3.60 -14.51 -12.40
C ALA A 64 4.96 -13.80 -12.56
N ASP A 65 4.99 -12.75 -13.37
CA ASP A 65 6.18 -12.10 -13.89
C ASP A 65 6.62 -10.85 -13.11
N GLY A 66 6.00 -10.53 -11.98
CA GLY A 66 6.57 -9.53 -11.08
C GLY A 66 5.80 -9.21 -9.80
N ILE A 67 6.27 -8.15 -9.15
CA ILE A 67 5.85 -7.69 -7.84
C ILE A 67 5.27 -6.28 -7.92
N PHE A 68 4.22 -6.05 -7.14
CA PHE A 68 3.59 -4.74 -6.99
C PHE A 68 3.12 -4.55 -5.55
N MET A 69 2.75 -3.33 -5.17
CA MET A 69 2.14 -3.07 -3.87
C MET A 69 0.63 -2.92 -4.02
N PRO A 70 -0.20 -3.76 -3.35
CA PRO A 70 -1.66 -3.64 -3.40
C PRO A 70 -2.18 -2.50 -2.52
N LEU A 71 -1.34 -1.89 -1.67
CA LEU A 71 -1.65 -0.73 -0.85
C LEU A 71 -0.46 0.22 -0.86
N PRO A 72 -0.66 1.53 -0.62
CA PRO A 72 0.45 2.40 -0.27
C PRO A 72 1.13 1.94 1.03
N PRO A 73 2.37 2.41 1.32
CA PRO A 73 2.99 2.22 2.61
C PRO A 73 2.06 2.58 3.78
N LEU A 74 1.91 1.65 4.72
CA LEU A 74 1.03 1.74 5.89
C LEU A 74 1.89 2.09 7.10
N GLY A 75 1.58 3.13 7.85
CA GLY A 75 2.52 3.57 8.87
C GLY A 75 1.96 4.62 9.80
N PRO A 76 2.65 4.83 10.94
CA PRO A 76 2.09 5.55 12.06
C PRO A 76 1.89 7.02 11.72
N ARG A 77 0.84 7.59 12.31
CA ARG A 77 0.58 9.03 12.43
C ARG A 77 1.79 9.76 13.03
N SER A 78 2.76 10.11 12.19
CA SER A 78 3.79 11.09 12.55
C SER A 78 3.21 12.49 12.40
N GLY A 79 2.51 12.92 13.46
CA GLY A 79 2.13 14.31 13.71
C GLY A 79 1.09 14.88 12.77
N THR A 80 0.10 15.57 13.33
CA THR A 80 -0.85 16.38 12.57
C THR A 80 -0.10 17.44 11.75
N GLY A 81 -0.01 17.27 10.43
CA GLY A 81 0.49 18.31 9.53
C GLY A 81 1.04 17.82 8.21
N SER A 82 1.41 18.78 7.36
CA SER A 82 2.12 18.62 6.07
C SER A 82 3.37 17.71 6.13
N SER A 83 3.85 17.35 7.32
CA SER A 83 5.03 16.51 7.55
C SER A 83 4.84 15.06 7.12
N THR A 84 3.66 14.47 7.25
CA THR A 84 3.45 13.04 6.91
C THR A 84 3.58 12.77 5.41
N VAL A 85 3.02 13.65 4.57
CA VAL A 85 3.13 13.56 3.10
C VAL A 85 4.58 13.73 2.66
N SER A 86 5.32 14.66 3.26
CA SER A 86 6.75 14.86 2.98
C SER A 86 7.61 13.66 3.38
N SER A 87 7.27 12.96 4.48
CA SER A 87 7.94 11.72 4.89
C SER A 87 7.60 10.52 4.01
N LEU A 88 6.47 10.54 3.28
CA LEU A 88 6.02 9.43 2.46
C LEU A 88 6.70 9.38 1.08
N GLN A 89 7.04 10.54 0.50
CA GLN A 89 7.73 10.64 -0.79
C GLN A 89 9.03 9.81 -0.89
N PRO A 90 9.98 9.89 0.07
CA PRO A 90 11.21 9.10 -0.01
C PRO A 90 10.93 7.59 0.05
N ILE A 91 9.91 7.17 0.80
CA ILE A 91 9.49 5.77 0.91
C ILE A 91 8.93 5.28 -0.41
N PHE A 92 8.02 6.05 -1.03
CA PHE A 92 7.48 5.77 -2.37
C PHE A 92 8.58 5.60 -3.41
N ARG A 93 9.53 6.54 -3.46
CA ARG A 93 10.66 6.45 -4.38
C ARG A 93 11.48 5.18 -4.15
N TYR A 94 11.84 4.91 -2.90
CA TYR A 94 12.64 3.75 -2.54
C TYR A 94 11.98 2.43 -2.95
N VAL A 95 10.69 2.24 -2.63
CA VAL A 95 9.98 0.99 -2.98
C VAL A 95 9.71 0.87 -4.48
N MET A 96 9.43 1.98 -5.18
CA MET A 96 9.25 1.98 -6.63
C MET A 96 10.54 1.62 -7.36
N GLU A 97 11.68 2.20 -6.98
CA GLU A 97 13.00 1.86 -7.55
C GLU A 97 13.37 0.40 -7.28
N TRP A 98 13.09 -0.09 -6.07
CA TRP A 98 13.34 -1.48 -5.72
C TRP A 98 12.46 -2.44 -6.54
N MET A 99 11.16 -2.17 -6.66
CA MET A 99 10.25 -2.98 -7.48
C MET A 99 10.64 -2.93 -8.95
N ASP A 100 11.01 -1.76 -9.49
CA ASP A 100 11.44 -1.63 -10.89
C ASP A 100 12.69 -2.46 -11.20
N THR A 101 13.66 -2.44 -10.28
CA THR A 101 14.86 -3.29 -10.34
C THR A 101 14.48 -4.77 -10.28
N HIS A 102 13.58 -5.15 -9.37
CA HIS A 102 13.13 -6.54 -9.20
C HIS A 102 12.36 -7.05 -10.44
N ASN A 103 11.52 -6.19 -11.02
CA ASN A 103 10.70 -6.48 -12.18
C ASN A 103 11.46 -6.36 -13.51
N GLN A 104 12.73 -5.93 -13.49
CA GLN A 104 13.58 -5.77 -14.67
C GLN A 104 12.93 -4.87 -15.74
N GLY A 105 12.24 -3.80 -15.31
CA GLY A 105 11.56 -2.86 -16.19
C GLY A 105 10.24 -3.37 -16.82
N ARG A 106 9.69 -4.50 -16.35
CA ARG A 106 8.34 -4.94 -16.74
C ARG A 106 7.27 -3.96 -16.26
N PRO A 107 6.15 -3.79 -16.98
CA PRO A 107 5.12 -2.79 -16.67
C PRO A 107 4.29 -3.08 -15.40
N VAL A 108 4.65 -4.10 -14.63
CA VAL A 108 3.95 -4.54 -13.42
C VAL A 108 4.24 -3.64 -12.19
N THR A 109 5.34 -2.87 -12.20
CA THR A 109 5.73 -1.96 -11.11
C THR A 109 4.66 -0.88 -10.88
N ARG A 110 3.92 -1.02 -9.77
CA ARG A 110 2.89 -0.05 -9.37
C ARG A 110 2.55 -0.17 -7.89
N ILE A 111 1.90 0.87 -7.39
CA ILE A 111 1.25 0.90 -6.08
C ILE A 111 -0.24 1.15 -6.34
N GLU A 112 -1.10 0.27 -5.83
CA GLU A 112 -2.55 0.35 -6.02
C GLU A 112 -3.26 0.96 -4.82
N ASN A 113 -4.56 1.24 -4.98
CA ASN A 113 -5.47 1.69 -3.92
C ASN A 113 -4.98 2.95 -3.19
N ILE A 114 -4.35 3.85 -3.95
CA ILE A 114 -3.94 5.19 -3.53
C ILE A 114 -5.17 6.01 -3.16
N PRO A 115 -5.26 6.57 -1.94
CA PRO A 115 -6.35 7.46 -1.54
C PRO A 115 -6.39 8.73 -2.40
N ALA A 116 -7.59 9.24 -2.68
CA ALA A 116 -7.78 10.38 -3.57
C ALA A 116 -7.06 11.64 -3.08
N GLU A 117 -6.91 11.77 -1.76
CA GLU A 117 -6.28 12.87 -1.05
C GLU A 117 -4.76 12.94 -1.28
N LEU A 118 -4.14 11.84 -1.72
CA LEU A 118 -2.73 11.84 -2.11
C LEU A 118 -2.51 12.13 -3.60
N LYS A 119 -3.56 12.23 -4.40
CA LYS A 119 -3.45 12.33 -5.86
C LYS A 119 -2.54 13.49 -6.28
N GLU A 120 -2.81 14.68 -5.76
CA GLU A 120 -2.03 15.88 -6.10
C GLU A 120 -0.57 15.73 -5.67
N ALA A 121 -0.33 15.31 -4.42
CA ALA A 121 1.03 15.10 -3.90
C ALA A 121 1.82 14.12 -4.76
N ILE A 122 1.25 12.95 -5.07
CA ILE A 122 1.91 11.91 -5.87
C ILE A 122 2.21 12.38 -7.30
N GLN A 123 1.32 13.17 -7.91
CA GLN A 123 1.58 13.77 -9.22
C GLN A 123 2.74 14.77 -9.18
N THR A 124 2.87 15.57 -8.11
CA THR A 124 4.03 16.47 -7.95
C THR A 124 5.35 15.72 -7.78
N TRP A 125 5.31 14.47 -7.32
CA TRP A 125 6.49 13.60 -7.22
C TRP A 125 6.90 12.96 -8.56
N GLY A 126 6.13 13.19 -9.63
CA GLY A 126 6.42 12.69 -10.98
C GLY A 126 5.78 11.35 -11.34
N TYR A 127 4.89 10.81 -10.50
CA TYR A 127 4.17 9.57 -10.80
C TYR A 127 2.90 9.81 -11.60
N ARG A 128 2.52 8.83 -12.42
CA ARG A 128 1.21 8.79 -13.08
C ARG A 128 0.22 7.99 -12.24
N LEU A 129 -1.01 8.46 -12.22
CA LEU A 129 -2.14 7.77 -11.58
C LEU A 129 -3.14 7.35 -12.66
N THR A 130 -3.60 6.11 -12.56
CA THR A 130 -4.67 5.56 -13.39
C THR A 130 -5.85 5.23 -12.48
N GLN A 131 -7.06 5.57 -12.92
CA GLN A 131 -8.26 5.22 -12.17
C GLN A 131 -8.42 3.69 -12.12
N LYS A 132 -8.62 3.15 -10.91
CA LYS A 132 -9.01 1.77 -10.67
C LYS A 132 -10.51 1.69 -10.46
N ASP A 133 -11.06 0.48 -10.55
CA ASP A 133 -12.45 0.20 -10.23
C ASP A 133 -12.83 0.77 -8.85
N SER A 134 -14.06 1.27 -8.75
CA SER A 134 -14.59 1.86 -7.52
C SER A 134 -15.26 0.80 -6.66
N ASP A 135 -15.15 0.94 -5.33
CA ASP A 135 -15.92 0.12 -4.39
C ASP A 135 -17.33 0.69 -4.21
N TYR A 136 -18.30 -0.20 -4.00
CA TYR A 136 -19.64 0.20 -3.57
C TYR A 136 -19.68 0.28 -2.05
N LEU A 137 -20.05 1.45 -1.54
CA LEU A 137 -20.26 1.69 -0.12
C LEU A 137 -21.75 1.88 0.15
N TYR A 138 -22.27 1.12 1.11
CA TYR A 138 -23.66 1.22 1.56
C TYR A 138 -23.65 1.72 3.01
N ASP A 139 -24.62 2.57 3.34
CA ASP A 139 -24.86 2.89 4.74
C ASP A 139 -25.48 1.67 5.41
N THR A 140 -24.98 1.30 6.59
CA THR A 140 -25.53 0.18 7.36
C THR A 140 -26.98 0.40 7.76
N SER A 141 -27.46 1.65 7.78
CA SER A 141 -28.86 1.99 8.06
C SER A 141 -29.79 1.75 6.87
N ASP A 142 -29.26 1.51 5.66
CA ASP A 142 -30.02 1.20 4.45
C ASP A 142 -30.20 -0.32 4.22
N LEU A 143 -29.65 -1.17 5.09
CA LEU A 143 -29.69 -2.65 5.02
C LEU A 143 -30.64 -3.25 6.06
#